data_AF-A0A9P7V603-F1
#
_entry.id   AF-A0A9P7V603-F1
#
_cell.length_a   1.000
_cell.length_b   1.000
_cell.length_c   1.000
_cell.angle_alpha   90.00
_cell.angle_beta   90.00
_cell.angle_gamma   90.00
#
_symmetry.space_group_name_H-M   'P 1'
#
loop_
_entity.id
_entity.type
_entity.pdbx_description
1 polymer ?
#
loop_
_entity_poly.entity_id
_entity_poly.type
_entity_poly.pdbx_seq_one_letter_code
_entity_poly.pdbx_strand_id
1 'polypeptide(L)'
;MALPFRTSLWWDLIYTVIKGPIIFIALFVVKINRDHHSTVLYTEHKTLALQIYHTCLSKRFGYVSMAYVASSILIGSVYLTQLKDLRGQFYMIPMFYEQKPAVNDSYVYYWFVCICTGIGYALHHLVYQRNKLTFQFGVYKVSVDKLISKHLGLVFSQSLALTVVSTGITLPIIYMISRSTLYKMNWVTLFVLGLDYQSVPPLGVTWSLYFQTIFLTFNILLLWEIVNHLYNVYASIGCLDGKKLISTYSKDPISTLLSGLRNTNGGFINQLSRVTAFQELAYISTSSDDKEAIKLRKSIYKAKTTDGYLCLQFLIECATIIRDTTTRINFRTDTDLRALKKITQEQDNSTTNVNNNDTLFTDIFGNSSIHSSSSPPSSSTPITNDLRIYPQTTNSHVINLQSENLVIFAKKIQDVFNHYVSVPLLNLVISHLPKAYRAKMNSFKTRLMSRYNQFNDDFLSSWFGVFFRITLKRDCESRVLDPVTFGNSIISISHLCTHSISEDLLGVVTDIQVSDVFKLLEKPIRVCSNYTDYIPHSVYLPRGTMTRRDPKQLIAVLHDLAIMEFYQMCIKFNFKLDDLILNLRTYKLAKHVIDVAIAEQTTQDNKILTEL
;
A
#
# COMPACT_ATOMS: atom_id res chain seq x y z
N MET A 1 6.17 8.97 -33.82
CA MET A 1 5.77 9.94 -34.87
C MET A 1 6.88 9.94 -35.92
N ALA A 2 6.66 9.36 -37.10
CA ALA A 2 7.70 9.07 -38.08
C ALA A 2 7.82 10.22 -39.09
N LEU A 3 9.05 10.72 -39.31
CA LEU A 3 9.37 11.59 -40.44
C LEU A 3 9.43 10.75 -41.73
N PRO A 4 8.86 11.24 -42.84
CA PRO A 4 8.77 10.50 -44.10
C PRO A 4 10.15 10.49 -44.76
N PHE A 5 10.71 9.30 -45.00
CA PHE A 5 11.93 9.18 -45.78
C PHE A 5 11.73 8.19 -46.93
N ARG A 6 11.51 8.77 -48.11
CA ARG A 6 11.97 8.27 -49.42
C ARG A 6 11.38 6.92 -49.88
N THR A 7 10.15 6.61 -49.50
CA THR A 7 9.28 5.75 -50.31
C THR A 7 8.05 6.56 -50.75
N SER A 8 7.37 6.15 -51.83
CA SER A 8 6.13 6.81 -52.24
C SER A 8 5.20 6.91 -51.03
N LEU A 9 4.60 8.08 -50.80
CA LEU A 9 3.73 8.40 -49.65
C LEU A 9 2.70 7.29 -49.37
N TRP A 10 2.26 6.60 -50.42
CA TRP A 10 1.36 5.45 -50.37
C TRP A 10 1.93 4.23 -49.64
N TRP A 11 3.21 3.91 -49.84
CA TRP A 11 3.87 2.82 -49.12
C TRP A 11 4.02 3.15 -47.64
N ASP A 12 4.41 4.38 -47.29
CA ASP A 12 4.50 4.82 -45.89
C ASP A 12 3.12 4.79 -45.19
N LEU A 13 2.05 5.10 -45.91
CA LEU A 13 0.67 5.00 -45.41
C LEU A 13 0.26 3.54 -45.19
N ILE A 14 0.51 2.66 -46.16
CA ILE A 14 0.25 1.20 -46.03
C ILE A 14 1.06 0.61 -44.87
N TYR A 15 2.34 0.97 -44.74
CA TYR A 15 3.17 0.53 -43.61
C TYR A 15 2.63 1.04 -42.27
N THR A 16 2.07 2.24 -42.22
CA THR A 16 1.45 2.78 -41.01
C THR A 16 0.20 2.00 -40.62
N VAL A 17 -0.63 1.61 -41.61
CA VAL A 17 -1.83 0.78 -41.40
C VAL A 17 -1.47 -0.61 -40.83
N ILE A 18 -0.33 -1.18 -41.21
CA ILE A 18 0.12 -2.48 -40.67
C ILE A 18 0.75 -2.32 -39.28
N LYS A 19 1.54 -1.27 -39.06
CA LYS A 19 2.27 -1.04 -37.81
C LYS A 19 1.37 -0.62 -36.65
N GLY A 20 0.33 0.17 -36.93
CA GLY A 20 -0.63 0.65 -35.92
C GLY A 20 -1.26 -0.48 -35.11
N PRO A 21 -1.89 -1.49 -35.75
CA PRO A 21 -2.46 -2.65 -35.06
C PRO A 21 -1.45 -3.42 -34.21
N ILE A 22 -0.20 -3.60 -34.66
CA ILE A 22 0.82 -4.31 -33.88
C ILE A 22 1.16 -3.53 -32.60
N ILE A 23 1.34 -2.21 -32.70
CA ILE A 23 1.56 -1.35 -31.54
C ILE A 23 0.32 -1.38 -30.62
N PHE A 24 -0.89 -1.33 -31.18
CA PHE A 24 -2.13 -1.42 -30.41
C PHE A 24 -2.21 -2.74 -29.63
N ILE A 25 -1.93 -3.87 -30.27
CA ILE A 25 -1.86 -5.19 -29.62
C ILE A 25 -0.80 -5.17 -28.50
N ALA A 26 0.37 -4.60 -28.77
CA ALA A 26 1.44 -4.50 -27.76
C ALA A 26 0.99 -3.72 -26.51
N LEU A 27 0.23 -2.62 -26.68
CA LEU A 27 -0.30 -1.84 -25.57
C LEU A 27 -1.51 -2.50 -24.92
N PHE A 28 -2.32 -3.23 -25.68
CA PHE A 28 -3.47 -3.98 -25.19
C PHE A 28 -3.03 -5.12 -24.26
N VAL A 29 -1.91 -5.78 -24.56
CA VAL A 29 -1.30 -6.77 -23.65
C VAL A 29 -0.94 -6.14 -22.30
N VAL A 30 -0.40 -4.92 -22.30
CA VAL A 30 -0.11 -4.18 -21.05
C VAL A 30 -1.40 -3.84 -20.31
N LYS A 31 -2.45 -3.43 -21.03
CA LYS A 31 -3.77 -3.18 -20.42
C LYS A 31 -4.34 -4.43 -19.76
N ILE A 32 -4.38 -5.58 -20.45
CA ILE A 32 -4.87 -6.85 -19.88
C ILE A 32 -4.07 -7.22 -18.63
N ASN A 33 -2.75 -7.03 -18.68
CA ASN A 33 -1.90 -7.26 -17.52
C ASN A 33 -2.25 -6.33 -16.34
N ARG A 34 -2.63 -5.07 -16.61
CA ARG A 34 -3.15 -4.16 -15.58
C ARG A 34 -4.51 -4.61 -15.04
N ASP A 35 -5.40 -5.12 -15.88
CA ASP A 35 -6.71 -5.65 -15.44
C ASP A 35 -6.56 -6.81 -14.43
N HIS A 36 -5.60 -7.72 -14.64
CA HIS A 36 -5.40 -8.86 -13.74
C HIS A 36 -4.54 -8.55 -12.50
N HIS A 37 -3.61 -7.61 -12.62
CA HIS A 37 -2.58 -7.37 -11.60
C HIS A 37 -2.60 -5.92 -11.08
N SER A 38 -3.73 -5.24 -11.10
CA SER A 38 -3.92 -4.02 -10.30
C SER A 38 -4.21 -4.38 -8.84
N THR A 39 -3.94 -3.45 -7.92
CA THR A 39 -4.33 -3.60 -6.50
C THR A 39 -4.78 -2.26 -5.93
N VAL A 40 -5.62 -2.28 -4.90
CA VAL A 40 -5.95 -1.06 -4.13
C VAL A 40 -5.18 -1.02 -2.81
N LEU A 41 -4.75 -2.18 -2.33
CA LEU A 41 -4.05 -2.32 -1.05
C LEU A 41 -2.60 -1.81 -1.11
N TYR A 42 -2.11 -1.29 0.01
CA TYR A 42 -0.69 -1.06 0.28
C TYR A 42 0.09 -2.38 0.50
N THR A 43 1.42 -2.27 0.48
CA THR A 43 2.32 -3.39 0.81
C THR A 43 2.29 -3.68 2.31
N GLU A 44 2.22 -4.96 2.67
CA GLU A 44 2.38 -5.42 4.06
C GLU A 44 3.85 -5.37 4.52
N HIS A 45 4.79 -5.26 3.58
CA HIS A 45 6.22 -5.27 3.89
C HIS A 45 6.71 -3.94 4.44
N LYS A 46 7.40 -4.00 5.59
CA LYS A 46 7.93 -2.82 6.31
C LYS A 46 9.20 -2.22 5.69
N THR A 47 9.99 -3.01 4.97
CA THR A 47 11.27 -2.58 4.37
C THR A 47 11.24 -2.71 2.85
N LEU A 48 12.05 -1.88 2.17
CA LEU A 48 12.15 -1.92 0.70
C LEU A 48 12.78 -3.22 0.23
N ALA A 49 13.84 -3.69 0.91
CA ALA A 49 14.53 -4.93 0.58
C ALA A 49 13.59 -6.13 0.63
N LEU A 50 12.75 -6.23 1.68
CA LEU A 50 11.77 -7.29 1.81
C LEU A 50 10.72 -7.21 0.69
N GLN A 51 10.29 -6.00 0.34
CA GLN A 51 9.37 -5.78 -0.76
C GLN A 51 9.98 -6.22 -2.10
N ILE A 52 11.24 -5.86 -2.40
CA ILE A 52 11.94 -6.32 -3.62
C ILE A 52 12.02 -7.84 -3.63
N TYR A 53 12.47 -8.45 -2.53
CA TYR A 53 12.64 -9.90 -2.43
C TYR A 53 11.35 -10.66 -2.73
N HIS A 54 10.25 -10.30 -2.07
CA HIS A 54 8.96 -10.96 -2.30
C HIS A 54 8.36 -10.63 -3.66
N THR A 55 8.61 -9.43 -4.19
CA THR A 55 8.13 -9.05 -5.53
C THR A 55 8.83 -9.89 -6.58
N CYS A 56 10.16 -9.97 -6.57
CA CYS A 56 10.96 -10.73 -7.55
C CYS A 56 10.63 -12.24 -7.55
N LEU A 57 10.36 -12.82 -6.37
CA LEU A 57 10.03 -14.24 -6.23
C LEU A 57 8.55 -14.55 -6.47
N SER A 58 7.70 -13.54 -6.65
CA SER A 58 6.27 -13.75 -6.86
C SER A 58 5.99 -14.26 -8.28
N LYS A 59 5.04 -15.20 -8.40
CA LYS A 59 4.49 -15.62 -9.71
C LYS A 59 3.93 -14.42 -10.49
N ARG A 60 3.44 -13.41 -9.79
CA ARG A 60 2.97 -12.15 -10.36
C ARG A 60 4.05 -11.42 -11.13
N PHE A 61 5.29 -11.41 -10.64
CA PHE A 61 6.40 -10.80 -11.37
C PHE A 61 6.64 -11.53 -12.69
N GLY A 62 6.61 -12.86 -12.70
CA GLY A 62 6.71 -13.65 -13.93
C GLY A 62 5.69 -13.25 -15.00
N TYR A 63 4.40 -13.22 -14.66
CA TYR A 63 3.34 -12.83 -15.60
C TYR A 63 3.47 -11.39 -16.09
N VAL A 64 3.75 -10.45 -15.17
CA VAL A 64 3.91 -9.03 -15.51
C VAL A 64 5.13 -8.81 -16.40
N SER A 65 6.26 -9.45 -16.09
CA SER A 65 7.47 -9.42 -16.92
C SER A 65 7.21 -9.99 -18.30
N MET A 66 6.51 -11.12 -18.42
CA MET A 66 6.16 -11.70 -19.72
C MET A 66 5.32 -10.74 -20.56
N ALA A 67 4.32 -10.08 -19.96
CA ALA A 67 3.48 -9.12 -20.67
C ALA A 67 4.26 -7.90 -21.19
N TYR A 68 5.13 -7.31 -20.35
CA TYR A 68 5.97 -6.18 -20.75
C TYR A 68 7.06 -6.58 -21.76
N VAL A 69 7.65 -7.77 -21.63
CA VAL A 69 8.60 -8.30 -22.62
C VAL A 69 7.92 -8.54 -23.96
N ALA A 70 6.73 -9.16 -23.98
CA ALA A 70 5.96 -9.35 -25.20
C ALA A 70 5.60 -8.02 -25.87
N SER A 71 5.15 -7.03 -25.09
CA SER A 71 4.87 -5.67 -25.58
C SER A 71 6.12 -5.01 -26.18
N SER A 72 7.25 -5.09 -25.46
CA SER A 72 8.54 -4.54 -25.90
C SER A 72 9.02 -5.20 -27.19
N ILE A 73 8.87 -6.53 -27.31
CA ILE A 73 9.26 -7.27 -28.51
C ILE A 73 8.39 -6.88 -29.70
N LEU A 74 7.09 -6.72 -29.53
CA LEU A 74 6.19 -6.30 -30.61
C LEU A 74 6.52 -4.88 -31.09
N ILE A 75 6.71 -3.91 -30.18
CA ILE A 75 7.10 -2.54 -30.54
C ILE A 75 8.50 -2.52 -31.16
N GLY A 76 9.43 -3.28 -30.59
CA GLY A 76 10.78 -3.47 -31.13
C GLY A 76 10.75 -4.05 -32.54
N SER A 77 9.94 -5.07 -32.82
CA SER A 77 9.83 -5.66 -34.15
C SER A 77 9.39 -4.64 -35.21
N VAL A 78 8.46 -3.74 -34.85
CA VAL A 78 8.02 -2.65 -35.72
C VAL A 78 9.15 -1.65 -35.96
N TYR A 79 9.90 -1.30 -34.91
CA TYR A 79 10.99 -0.34 -34.99
C TYR A 79 12.21 -0.89 -35.74
N LEU A 80 12.49 -2.18 -35.63
CA LEU A 80 13.57 -2.87 -36.34
C LEU A 80 13.46 -2.68 -37.85
N THR A 81 12.23 -2.68 -38.41
CA THR A 81 12.01 -2.42 -39.85
C THR A 81 12.45 -1.02 -40.30
N GLN A 82 12.65 -0.08 -39.37
CA GLN A 82 13.01 1.31 -39.64
C GLN A 82 14.52 1.56 -39.46
N LEU A 83 15.25 0.63 -38.84
CA LEU A 83 16.67 0.79 -38.55
C LEU A 83 17.51 0.55 -39.80
N LYS A 84 18.17 1.61 -40.30
CA LYS A 84 19.03 1.54 -41.48
C LYS A 84 20.24 0.62 -41.27
N ASP A 85 20.82 0.66 -40.06
CA ASP A 85 22.05 -0.07 -39.74
C ASP A 85 21.82 -1.59 -39.62
N LEU A 86 20.60 -2.01 -39.28
CA LEU A 86 20.21 -3.43 -39.20
C LEU A 86 19.42 -3.91 -40.43
N ARG A 87 19.17 -3.01 -41.40
CA ARG A 87 18.41 -3.32 -42.62
C ARG A 87 19.28 -4.14 -43.58
N GLY A 88 19.07 -5.45 -43.60
CA GLY A 88 19.75 -6.38 -44.52
C GLY A 88 20.88 -7.21 -43.91
N GLN A 89 21.28 -6.93 -42.67
CA GLN A 89 22.21 -7.77 -41.88
C GLN A 89 21.46 -8.50 -40.77
N PHE A 90 20.40 -9.22 -41.17
CA PHE A 90 19.55 -9.94 -40.23
C PHE A 90 20.29 -11.17 -39.71
N TYR A 91 20.48 -11.23 -38.39
CA TYR A 91 21.04 -12.36 -37.62
C TYR A 91 22.48 -12.82 -37.95
N MET A 92 22.97 -12.62 -39.18
CA MET A 92 24.28 -13.10 -39.65
C MET A 92 25.08 -11.96 -40.30
N ILE A 93 26.40 -11.99 -40.09
CA ILE A 93 27.35 -11.15 -40.81
C ILE A 93 27.82 -11.95 -42.04
N PRO A 94 27.71 -11.42 -43.27
CA PRO A 94 28.12 -12.16 -44.47
C PRO A 94 29.63 -12.46 -44.42
N MET A 95 29.98 -13.71 -44.71
CA MET A 95 31.35 -14.20 -44.66
C MET A 95 32.20 -13.66 -45.80
N PHE A 96 33.45 -13.34 -45.51
CA PHE A 96 34.51 -13.36 -46.52
C PHE A 96 35.61 -14.39 -46.23
N TYR A 97 35.80 -14.87 -44.97
CA TYR A 97 36.96 -15.70 -44.59
C TYR A 97 36.76 -16.75 -43.46
N GLU A 98 35.55 -16.96 -42.90
CA GLU A 98 35.30 -17.91 -41.79
C GLU A 98 34.54 -19.16 -42.27
N GLN A 99 34.76 -20.33 -41.63
CA GLN A 99 34.05 -21.57 -41.99
C GLN A 99 32.57 -21.58 -41.57
N LYS A 100 32.20 -20.80 -40.53
CA LYS A 100 30.82 -20.68 -40.02
C LYS A 100 30.47 -19.21 -39.79
N PRO A 101 29.23 -18.78 -40.10
CA PRO A 101 28.91 -17.36 -40.07
C PRO A 101 28.76 -16.92 -38.60
N ALA A 102 29.39 -15.81 -38.27
CA ALA A 102 29.27 -15.20 -36.95
C ALA A 102 27.88 -14.58 -36.75
N VAL A 103 27.39 -14.66 -35.51
CA VAL A 103 26.15 -14.01 -35.08
C VAL A 103 26.35 -12.49 -35.12
N ASN A 104 25.35 -11.77 -35.64
CA ASN A 104 25.36 -10.31 -35.59
C ASN A 104 25.17 -9.81 -34.13
N ASP A 105 26.25 -9.39 -33.48
CA ASP A 105 26.23 -8.88 -32.10
C ASP A 105 25.36 -7.62 -31.94
N SER A 106 25.28 -6.76 -32.96
CA SER A 106 24.38 -5.59 -32.98
C SER A 106 22.91 -6.00 -32.89
N TYR A 107 22.56 -7.11 -33.56
CA TYR A 107 21.22 -7.67 -33.54
C TYR A 107 20.87 -8.28 -32.17
N VAL A 108 21.83 -9.01 -31.56
CA VAL A 108 21.68 -9.57 -30.21
C VAL A 108 21.53 -8.45 -29.18
N TYR A 109 22.37 -7.41 -29.25
CA TYR A 109 22.29 -6.24 -28.39
C TYR A 109 20.92 -5.55 -28.47
N TYR A 110 20.39 -5.37 -29.68
CA TYR A 110 19.08 -4.74 -29.90
C TYR A 110 17.94 -5.46 -29.15
N TRP A 111 17.85 -6.79 -29.29
CA TRP A 111 16.82 -7.57 -28.59
C TRP A 111 17.09 -7.73 -27.10
N PHE A 112 18.36 -7.80 -26.70
CA PHE A 112 18.75 -7.76 -25.30
C PHE A 112 18.20 -6.50 -24.62
N VAL A 113 18.36 -5.32 -25.24
CA VAL A 113 17.80 -4.06 -24.72
C VAL A 113 16.28 -4.15 -24.63
N CYS A 114 15.58 -4.69 -25.63
CA CYS A 114 14.12 -4.83 -25.61
C CYS A 114 13.64 -5.73 -24.45
N ILE A 115 14.26 -6.90 -24.28
CA ILE A 115 13.89 -7.87 -23.23
C ILE A 115 14.22 -7.31 -21.85
N CYS A 116 15.43 -6.80 -21.64
CA CYS A 116 15.84 -6.28 -20.34
C CYS A 116 15.07 -5.01 -19.96
N THR A 117 14.66 -4.17 -20.92
CA THR A 117 13.75 -3.04 -20.68
C THR A 117 12.39 -3.53 -20.16
N GLY A 118 11.83 -4.59 -20.75
CA GLY A 118 10.57 -5.18 -20.28
C GLY A 118 10.67 -5.74 -18.85
N ILE A 119 11.74 -6.49 -18.55
CA ILE A 119 11.98 -7.05 -17.21
C ILE A 119 12.25 -5.93 -16.20
N GLY A 120 13.11 -4.97 -16.54
CA GLY A 120 13.45 -3.84 -15.68
C GLY A 120 12.25 -2.95 -15.38
N TYR A 121 11.39 -2.70 -16.38
CA TYR A 121 10.16 -1.95 -16.18
C TYR A 121 9.14 -2.72 -15.33
N ALA A 122 8.99 -4.04 -15.54
CA ALA A 122 8.13 -4.87 -14.69
C ALA A 122 8.56 -4.83 -13.21
N LEU A 123 9.88 -4.90 -12.97
CA LEU A 123 10.45 -4.78 -11.63
C LEU A 123 10.14 -3.40 -11.03
N HIS A 124 10.43 -2.33 -11.79
CA HIS A 124 10.12 -0.96 -11.37
C HIS A 124 8.62 -0.77 -11.09
N HIS A 125 7.76 -1.27 -11.97
CA HIS A 125 6.30 -1.15 -11.86
C HIS A 125 5.76 -1.79 -10.58
N LEU A 126 6.24 -2.99 -10.21
CA LEU A 126 5.78 -3.70 -9.02
C LEU A 126 6.46 -3.21 -7.72
N VAL A 127 7.77 -2.96 -7.74
CA VAL A 127 8.52 -2.49 -6.55
C VAL A 127 8.06 -1.11 -6.11
N TYR A 128 7.77 -0.20 -7.04
CA TYR A 128 7.22 1.12 -6.70
C TYR A 128 5.69 1.13 -6.59
N GLN A 129 5.06 -0.05 -6.63
CA GLN A 129 3.60 -0.21 -6.57
C GLN A 129 2.86 0.68 -7.58
N ARG A 130 3.41 0.89 -8.79
CA ARG A 130 2.74 1.65 -9.86
C ARG A 130 1.47 0.95 -10.35
N ASN A 131 1.34 -0.33 -10.01
CA ASN A 131 0.13 -1.11 -10.21
C ASN A 131 -1.02 -0.74 -9.25
N LYS A 132 -0.75 0.08 -8.23
CA LYS A 132 -1.71 0.46 -7.21
C LYS A 132 -2.63 1.59 -7.70
N LEU A 133 -3.93 1.44 -7.49
CA LEU A 133 -4.91 2.50 -7.70
C LEU A 133 -5.02 3.38 -6.45
N THR A 134 -5.00 4.70 -6.65
CA THR A 134 -5.10 5.68 -5.57
C THR A 134 -6.49 6.32 -5.59
N PHE A 135 -7.30 6.04 -4.57
CA PHE A 135 -8.58 6.68 -4.34
C PHE A 135 -8.44 7.76 -3.27
N GLN A 136 -9.35 8.74 -3.29
CA GLN A 136 -9.43 9.81 -2.29
C GLN A 136 -10.61 9.55 -1.35
N PHE A 137 -10.50 9.99 -0.09
CA PHE A 137 -11.54 9.87 0.92
C PHE A 137 -12.69 10.82 0.61
N GLY A 138 -13.94 10.34 0.69
CA GLY A 138 -15.12 11.21 0.49
C GLY A 138 -15.23 11.87 -0.89
N VAL A 139 -14.41 11.46 -1.86
CA VAL A 139 -14.50 11.95 -3.25
C VAL A 139 -15.19 10.91 -4.10
N TYR A 140 -16.37 11.27 -4.60
CA TYR A 140 -17.30 10.35 -5.26
C TYR A 140 -17.16 10.33 -6.77
N LYS A 141 -16.61 11.41 -7.34
CA LYS A 141 -16.33 11.54 -8.76
C LYS A 141 -15.10 12.40 -9.00
N VAL A 142 -14.19 11.92 -9.83
CA VAL A 142 -13.04 12.69 -10.30
C VAL A 142 -13.26 13.08 -11.76
N SER A 143 -13.05 14.35 -12.09
CA SER A 143 -13.09 14.81 -13.49
C SER A 143 -11.89 14.26 -14.27
N VAL A 144 -12.18 13.41 -15.25
CA VAL A 144 -11.19 12.69 -16.08
C VAL A 144 -10.26 13.64 -16.83
N ASP A 145 -10.81 14.64 -17.52
CA ASP A 145 -10.04 15.52 -18.41
C ASP A 145 -8.99 16.34 -17.66
N LYS A 146 -9.36 16.83 -16.47
CA LYS A 146 -8.44 17.58 -15.60
C LYS A 146 -7.34 16.68 -15.03
N LEU A 147 -7.67 15.41 -14.73
CA LEU A 147 -6.70 14.48 -14.14
C LEU A 147 -5.67 14.00 -15.16
N ILE A 148 -6.11 13.74 -16.40
CA ILE A 148 -5.24 13.34 -17.51
C ILE A 148 -4.23 14.46 -17.78
N SER A 149 -4.70 15.68 -18.07
CA SER A 149 -3.83 16.79 -18.46
C SER A 149 -2.83 17.19 -17.37
N LYS A 150 -3.23 17.14 -16.09
CA LYS A 150 -2.40 17.57 -14.96
C LYS A 150 -1.11 16.76 -14.80
N HIS A 151 -1.09 15.47 -15.17
CA HIS A 151 0.04 14.57 -14.88
C HIS A 151 0.84 14.18 -16.13
N LEU A 152 0.46 14.63 -17.33
CA LEU A 152 1.19 14.30 -18.57
C LEU A 152 2.66 14.77 -18.53
N GLY A 153 2.94 15.96 -18.01
CA GLY A 153 4.32 16.46 -17.89
C GLY A 153 5.17 15.58 -16.95
N LEU A 154 4.56 15.09 -15.86
CA LEU A 154 5.22 14.17 -14.93
C LEU A 154 5.50 12.82 -15.58
N VAL A 155 4.53 12.28 -16.34
CA VAL A 155 4.68 11.04 -17.12
C VAL A 155 5.83 11.12 -18.11
N PHE A 156 5.94 12.23 -18.84
CA PHE A 156 7.03 12.46 -19.79
C PHE A 156 8.39 12.53 -19.09
N SER A 157 8.48 13.33 -18.02
CA SER A 157 9.73 13.49 -17.24
C SER A 157 10.20 12.16 -16.65
N GLN A 158 9.29 11.36 -16.10
CA GLN A 158 9.62 10.04 -15.55
C GLN A 158 10.07 9.05 -16.61
N SER A 159 9.43 9.07 -17.79
CA SER A 159 9.83 8.22 -18.93
C SER A 159 11.24 8.56 -19.41
N LEU A 160 11.55 9.87 -19.49
CA LEU A 160 12.89 10.35 -19.84
C LEU A 160 13.93 9.90 -18.79
N ALA A 161 13.66 10.14 -17.50
CA ALA A 161 14.56 9.75 -16.42
C ALA A 161 14.83 8.24 -16.39
N LEU A 162 13.77 7.43 -16.53
CA LEU A 162 13.89 5.98 -16.61
C LEU A 162 14.71 5.54 -17.81
N THR A 163 14.56 6.19 -18.97
CA THR A 163 15.34 5.86 -20.17
C THR A 163 16.83 6.12 -19.94
N VAL A 164 17.19 7.30 -19.41
CA VAL A 164 18.58 7.68 -19.16
C VAL A 164 19.24 6.72 -18.19
N VAL A 165 18.57 6.40 -17.07
CA VAL A 165 19.13 5.50 -16.06
C VAL A 165 19.19 4.06 -16.56
N SER A 166 18.11 3.54 -17.14
CA SER A 166 18.04 2.13 -17.60
C SER A 166 18.92 1.89 -18.82
N THR A 167 18.66 2.58 -19.93
CA THR A 167 19.28 2.28 -21.23
C THR A 167 20.56 3.08 -21.45
N GLY A 168 20.63 4.30 -20.92
CA GLY A 168 21.80 5.16 -21.07
C GLY A 168 23.00 4.73 -20.21
N ILE A 169 22.77 4.05 -19.09
CA ILE A 169 23.85 3.70 -18.15
C ILE A 169 23.84 2.20 -17.83
N THR A 170 22.70 1.69 -17.38
CA THR A 170 22.65 0.35 -16.77
C THR A 170 22.76 -0.78 -17.81
N LEU A 171 21.97 -0.75 -18.89
CA LEU A 171 21.90 -1.85 -19.86
C LEU A 171 23.21 -2.10 -20.64
N PRO A 172 23.99 -1.08 -21.08
CA PRO A 172 25.28 -1.32 -21.71
C PRO A 172 26.25 -2.06 -20.78
N ILE A 173 26.30 -1.68 -19.49
CA ILE A 173 27.15 -2.32 -18.49
C ILE A 173 26.72 -3.78 -18.27
N ILE A 174 25.41 -4.00 -18.08
CA ILE A 174 24.88 -5.37 -17.91
C ILE A 174 25.15 -6.20 -19.17
N TYR A 175 25.00 -5.64 -20.37
CA TYR A 175 25.32 -6.34 -21.61
C TYR A 175 26.77 -6.78 -21.63
N MET A 176 27.72 -5.86 -21.36
CA MET A 176 29.15 -6.15 -21.35
C MET A 176 29.50 -7.30 -20.38
N ILE A 177 28.89 -7.31 -19.19
CA ILE A 177 29.13 -8.36 -18.17
C ILE A 177 28.46 -9.68 -18.56
N SER A 178 27.23 -9.64 -19.07
CA SER A 178 26.42 -10.84 -19.35
C SER A 178 26.70 -11.47 -20.72
N ARG A 179 27.35 -10.74 -21.63
CA ARG A 179 27.60 -11.13 -23.03
C ARG A 179 28.16 -12.55 -23.16
N SER A 180 29.22 -12.88 -22.43
CA SER A 180 29.84 -14.22 -22.49
C SER A 180 28.84 -15.31 -22.10
N THR A 181 28.05 -15.06 -21.06
CA THR A 181 27.01 -15.98 -20.57
C THR A 181 25.89 -16.12 -21.58
N LEU A 182 25.44 -15.03 -22.23
CA LEU A 182 24.36 -15.05 -23.22
C LEU A 182 24.70 -15.96 -24.41
N TYR A 183 25.90 -15.85 -24.97
CA TYR A 183 26.30 -16.73 -26.09
C TYR A 183 26.47 -18.19 -25.65
N LYS A 184 27.04 -18.43 -24.46
CA LYS A 184 27.16 -19.79 -23.90
C LYS A 184 25.81 -20.44 -23.60
N MET A 185 24.83 -19.69 -23.09
CA MET A 185 23.50 -20.22 -22.83
C MET A 185 22.73 -20.56 -24.11
N ASN A 186 22.96 -19.81 -25.19
CA ASN A 186 22.31 -20.02 -26.48
C ASN A 186 23.06 -21.00 -27.41
N TRP A 187 24.05 -21.75 -26.90
CA TRP A 187 24.89 -22.62 -27.73
C TRP A 187 24.08 -23.64 -28.55
N VAL A 188 22.99 -24.19 -27.99
CA VAL A 188 22.10 -25.14 -28.69
C VAL A 188 21.43 -24.46 -29.89
N THR A 189 20.88 -23.26 -29.69
CA THR A 189 20.22 -22.49 -30.75
C THR A 189 21.22 -22.13 -31.85
N LEU A 190 22.44 -21.72 -31.47
CA LEU A 190 23.50 -21.40 -32.43
C LEU A 190 23.96 -22.63 -33.21
N PHE A 191 24.07 -23.78 -32.54
CA PHE A 191 24.43 -25.06 -33.16
C PHE A 191 23.37 -25.50 -34.18
N VAL A 192 22.09 -25.44 -33.81
CA VAL A 192 20.96 -25.81 -34.70
C VAL A 192 20.91 -24.90 -35.93
N LEU A 193 21.24 -23.62 -35.78
CA LEU A 193 21.29 -22.65 -36.89
C LEU A 193 22.58 -22.70 -37.71
N GLY A 194 23.52 -23.59 -37.38
CA GLY A 194 24.79 -23.73 -38.10
C GLY A 194 25.77 -22.57 -37.92
N LEU A 195 25.57 -21.74 -36.89
CA LEU A 195 26.38 -20.56 -36.59
C LEU A 195 27.65 -20.94 -35.83
N ASP A 196 28.64 -20.04 -35.80
CA ASP A 196 29.78 -20.24 -34.89
C ASP A 196 29.32 -20.13 -33.44
N TYR A 197 29.43 -21.25 -32.71
CA TYR A 197 29.07 -21.35 -31.29
C TYR A 197 30.30 -21.36 -30.38
N GLN A 198 31.52 -21.45 -30.95
CA GLN A 198 32.76 -21.58 -30.18
C GLN A 198 33.39 -20.23 -29.87
N SER A 199 33.30 -19.28 -30.80
CA SER A 199 33.80 -17.91 -30.58
C SER A 199 32.68 -16.95 -30.17
N VAL A 200 33.01 -16.04 -29.24
CA VAL A 200 32.15 -14.89 -28.96
C VAL A 200 32.53 -13.82 -29.99
N PRO A 201 31.57 -13.24 -30.74
CA PRO A 201 31.90 -12.24 -31.77
C PRO A 201 32.62 -11.02 -31.17
N PRO A 202 33.24 -10.14 -31.97
CA PRO A 202 33.68 -8.83 -31.48
C PRO A 202 32.46 -7.96 -31.09
N LEU A 203 32.68 -6.94 -30.25
CA LEU A 203 31.61 -6.04 -29.82
C LEU A 203 31.09 -5.24 -31.03
N GLY A 204 29.84 -5.50 -31.43
CA GLY A 204 29.21 -4.89 -32.61
C GLY A 204 28.38 -3.64 -32.30
N VAL A 205 28.47 -3.08 -31.10
CA VAL A 205 27.64 -1.96 -30.66
C VAL A 205 28.22 -0.64 -31.18
N THR A 206 27.61 -0.08 -32.22
CA THR A 206 27.96 1.26 -32.75
C THR A 206 27.25 2.36 -31.96
N TRP A 207 27.84 3.56 -31.94
CA TRP A 207 27.18 4.74 -31.34
C TRP A 207 25.81 5.05 -31.96
N SER A 208 25.67 4.83 -33.28
CA SER A 208 24.40 4.98 -33.99
C SER A 208 23.33 4.06 -33.40
N LEU A 209 23.64 2.76 -33.29
CA LEU A 209 22.73 1.77 -32.71
C LEU A 209 22.39 2.12 -31.25
N TYR A 210 23.39 2.54 -30.48
CA TYR A 210 23.19 2.94 -29.10
C TYR A 210 22.16 4.07 -28.96
N PHE A 211 22.32 5.19 -29.69
CA PHE A 211 21.34 6.28 -29.66
C PHE A 211 19.96 5.88 -30.20
N GLN A 212 19.91 5.02 -31.21
CA GLN A 212 18.65 4.46 -31.73
C GLN A 212 17.93 3.61 -30.68
N THR A 213 18.66 2.78 -29.91
CA THR A 213 18.07 1.97 -28.83
C THR A 213 17.63 2.82 -27.63
N ILE A 214 18.33 3.91 -27.32
CA ILE A 214 17.86 4.91 -26.34
C ILE A 214 16.54 5.51 -26.81
N PHE A 215 16.47 5.96 -28.06
CA PHE A 215 15.24 6.54 -28.61
C PHE A 215 14.08 5.54 -28.63
N LEU A 216 14.34 4.28 -29.02
CA LEU A 216 13.34 3.21 -28.96
C LEU A 216 12.83 3.01 -27.53
N THR A 217 13.74 2.86 -26.57
CA THR A 217 13.38 2.61 -25.17
C THR A 217 12.59 3.78 -24.59
N PHE A 218 12.95 5.02 -24.92
CA PHE A 218 12.16 6.19 -24.56
C PHE A 218 10.72 6.10 -25.06
N ASN A 219 10.51 5.73 -26.32
CA ASN A 219 9.17 5.59 -26.88
C ASN A 219 8.39 4.44 -26.22
N ILE A 220 9.03 3.29 -25.97
CA ILE A 220 8.40 2.15 -25.27
C ILE A 220 7.96 2.57 -23.86
N LEU A 221 8.85 3.17 -23.08
CA LEU A 221 8.57 3.62 -21.72
C LEU A 221 7.49 4.70 -21.69
N LEU A 222 7.55 5.67 -22.61
CA LEU A 222 6.54 6.72 -22.72
C LEU A 222 5.15 6.14 -23.02
N LEU A 223 5.04 5.19 -23.94
CA LEU A 223 3.78 4.54 -24.27
C LEU A 223 3.23 3.74 -23.07
N TRP A 224 4.09 2.99 -22.37
CA TRP A 224 3.68 2.27 -21.16
C TRP A 224 3.22 3.20 -20.04
N GLU A 225 3.92 4.31 -19.80
CA GLU A 225 3.51 5.29 -18.79
C GLU A 225 2.19 5.98 -19.16
N ILE A 226 1.97 6.30 -20.44
CA ILE A 226 0.68 6.84 -20.90
C ILE A 226 -0.45 5.82 -20.67
N VAL A 227 -0.26 4.56 -21.07
CA VAL A 227 -1.28 3.51 -20.88
C VAL A 227 -1.56 3.29 -19.39
N ASN A 228 -0.51 3.21 -18.57
CA ASN A 228 -0.66 3.04 -17.12
C ASN A 228 -1.33 4.25 -16.45
N HIS A 229 -1.02 5.46 -16.90
CA HIS A 229 -1.65 6.68 -16.39
C HIS A 229 -3.13 6.73 -16.77
N LEU A 230 -3.47 6.51 -18.04
CA LEU A 230 -4.86 6.46 -18.51
C LEU A 230 -5.64 5.38 -17.76
N TYR A 231 -5.06 4.18 -17.62
CA TYR A 231 -5.67 3.10 -16.85
C TYR A 231 -5.98 3.54 -15.41
N ASN A 232 -5.03 4.18 -14.73
CA ASN A 232 -5.24 4.66 -13.37
C ASN A 232 -6.38 5.68 -13.29
N VAL A 233 -6.45 6.64 -14.22
CA VAL A 233 -7.51 7.64 -14.26
C VAL A 233 -8.88 7.00 -14.45
N TYR A 234 -9.03 6.10 -15.42
CA TYR A 234 -10.31 5.46 -15.73
C TYR A 234 -10.74 4.47 -14.65
N ALA A 235 -9.80 3.73 -14.05
CA ALA A 235 -10.10 2.81 -12.96
C ALA A 235 -10.39 3.53 -11.63
N SER A 236 -10.00 4.80 -11.49
CA SER A 236 -10.22 5.62 -10.28
C SER A 236 -11.31 6.68 -10.41
N ILE A 237 -12.24 6.55 -11.36
CA ILE A 237 -13.30 7.56 -11.61
C ILE A 237 -14.19 7.77 -10.37
N GLY A 238 -14.43 6.71 -9.59
CA GLY A 238 -15.24 6.72 -8.37
C GLY A 238 -16.46 5.81 -8.46
N CYS A 239 -17.49 6.10 -7.66
CA CYS A 239 -18.73 5.32 -7.57
C CYS A 239 -19.88 5.85 -8.45
N LEU A 240 -19.67 6.98 -9.13
CA LEU A 240 -20.67 7.63 -9.97
C LEU A 240 -20.36 7.44 -11.45
N ASP A 241 -21.26 6.77 -12.15
CA ASP A 241 -21.27 6.72 -13.61
C ASP A 241 -22.16 7.84 -14.16
N GLY A 242 -21.53 8.89 -14.66
CA GLY A 242 -22.22 10.12 -15.04
C GLY A 242 -22.85 10.83 -13.85
N LYS A 243 -24.14 10.58 -13.61
CA LYS A 243 -24.94 11.09 -12.47
C LYS A 243 -25.60 9.97 -11.65
N LYS A 244 -25.46 8.70 -12.07
CA LYS A 244 -26.10 7.56 -11.42
C LYS A 244 -25.07 6.74 -10.64
N LEU A 245 -25.53 6.09 -9.58
CA LEU A 245 -24.73 5.17 -8.77
C LEU A 245 -24.56 3.83 -9.49
N ILE A 246 -23.41 3.18 -9.32
CA ILE A 246 -23.13 1.90 -9.99
C ILE A 246 -24.16 0.83 -9.60
N SER A 247 -24.58 0.77 -8.33
CA SER A 247 -25.59 -0.20 -7.89
C SER A 247 -26.95 -0.04 -8.58
N THR A 248 -27.29 1.15 -9.09
CA THR A 248 -28.61 1.40 -9.73
C THR A 248 -28.78 0.72 -11.08
N TYR A 249 -27.70 0.20 -11.66
CA TYR A 249 -27.77 -0.64 -12.86
C TYR A 249 -28.21 -2.08 -12.55
N SER A 250 -28.17 -2.49 -11.28
CA SER A 250 -28.67 -3.79 -10.85
C SER A 250 -30.18 -3.76 -10.61
N LYS A 251 -30.82 -4.93 -10.70
CA LYS A 251 -32.25 -5.10 -10.37
C LYS A 251 -32.54 -4.75 -8.91
N ASP A 252 -31.62 -5.11 -8.02
CA ASP A 252 -31.69 -4.84 -6.58
C ASP A 252 -30.46 -4.05 -6.11
N PRO A 253 -30.52 -2.70 -6.09
CA PRO A 253 -29.36 -1.86 -5.78
C PRO A 253 -28.79 -2.09 -4.38
N ILE A 254 -29.65 -2.23 -3.36
CA ILE A 254 -29.22 -2.35 -1.95
C ILE A 254 -28.53 -3.69 -1.67
N SER A 255 -29.08 -4.80 -2.18
CA SER A 255 -28.47 -6.12 -2.01
C SER A 255 -27.16 -6.23 -2.79
N THR A 256 -27.09 -5.63 -3.98
CA THR A 256 -25.87 -5.53 -4.78
C THR A 256 -24.80 -4.75 -4.02
N LEU A 257 -25.16 -3.60 -3.45
CA LEU A 257 -24.25 -2.79 -2.63
C LEU A 257 -23.71 -3.60 -1.45
N LEU A 258 -24.59 -4.28 -0.69
CA LEU A 258 -24.18 -5.11 0.44
C LEU A 258 -23.27 -6.27 0.01
N SER A 259 -23.58 -6.94 -1.10
CA SER A 259 -22.71 -7.99 -1.65
C SER A 259 -21.32 -7.45 -2.02
N GLY A 260 -21.26 -6.23 -2.55
CA GLY A 260 -20.02 -5.51 -2.83
C GLY A 260 -19.18 -5.26 -1.57
N LEU A 261 -19.81 -4.87 -0.46
CA LEU A 261 -19.10 -4.64 0.82
C LEU A 261 -18.55 -5.94 1.42
N ARG A 262 -19.29 -7.04 1.27
CA ARG A 262 -18.94 -8.38 1.74
C ARG A 262 -17.88 -9.11 0.90
N ASN A 263 -17.51 -8.55 -0.26
CA ASN A 263 -16.51 -9.14 -1.14
C ASN A 263 -15.11 -9.10 -0.50
N THR A 264 -14.77 -10.10 0.30
CA THR A 264 -13.47 -10.26 0.96
C THR A 264 -12.48 -11.10 0.14
N ASN A 265 -12.93 -11.72 -0.95
CA ASN A 265 -12.10 -12.56 -1.81
C ASN A 265 -10.91 -11.77 -2.39
N GLY A 266 -9.69 -12.30 -2.27
CA GLY A 266 -8.43 -11.58 -2.53
C GLY A 266 -8.14 -11.15 -3.98
N GLY A 267 -9.02 -11.41 -4.96
CA GLY A 267 -8.84 -11.01 -6.35
C GLY A 267 -9.00 -9.49 -6.58
N PHE A 268 -8.33 -8.95 -7.60
CA PHE A 268 -8.38 -7.51 -7.92
C PHE A 268 -9.81 -6.98 -8.14
N ILE A 269 -10.61 -7.68 -8.93
CA ILE A 269 -12.00 -7.28 -9.25
C ILE A 269 -12.81 -7.10 -7.97
N ASN A 270 -12.60 -8.00 -7.00
CA ASN A 270 -13.31 -7.96 -5.72
C ASN A 270 -12.80 -6.83 -4.83
N GLN A 271 -11.48 -6.57 -4.82
CA GLN A 271 -10.92 -5.42 -4.09
C GLN A 271 -11.44 -4.09 -4.64
N LEU A 272 -11.48 -3.92 -5.96
CA LEU A 272 -12.00 -2.72 -6.59
C LEU A 272 -13.50 -2.57 -6.30
N SER A 273 -14.28 -3.64 -6.50
CA SER A 273 -15.71 -3.69 -6.18
C SER A 273 -16.00 -3.28 -4.74
N ARG A 274 -15.21 -3.79 -3.78
CA ARG A 274 -15.34 -3.44 -2.36
C ARG A 274 -15.09 -1.96 -2.11
N VAL A 275 -13.99 -1.42 -2.63
CA VAL A 275 -13.65 0.01 -2.46
C VAL A 275 -14.72 0.91 -3.08
N THR A 276 -15.20 0.58 -4.29
CA THR A 276 -16.28 1.32 -4.94
C THR A 276 -17.59 1.22 -4.18
N ALA A 277 -17.90 0.07 -3.57
CA ALA A 277 -19.09 -0.11 -2.74
C ALA A 277 -19.03 0.74 -1.45
N PHE A 278 -17.86 0.82 -0.80
CA PHE A 278 -17.69 1.72 0.36
C PHE A 278 -17.75 3.20 -0.03
N GLN A 279 -17.22 3.57 -1.19
CA GLN A 279 -17.37 4.93 -1.73
C GLN A 279 -18.84 5.26 -2.02
N GLU A 280 -19.58 4.30 -2.60
CA GLU A 280 -20.99 4.46 -2.90
C GLU A 280 -21.83 4.59 -1.61
N LEU A 281 -21.54 3.76 -0.60
CA LEU A 281 -22.20 3.85 0.70
C LEU A 281 -21.93 5.20 1.37
N ALA A 282 -20.69 5.70 1.32
CA ALA A 282 -20.34 7.01 1.85
C ALA A 282 -21.03 8.15 1.09
N TYR A 283 -21.21 8.01 -0.22
CA TYR A 283 -21.99 8.96 -1.02
C TYR A 283 -23.46 8.97 -0.60
N ILE A 284 -24.07 7.79 -0.47
CA ILE A 284 -25.47 7.63 -0.06
C ILE A 284 -25.68 8.18 1.36
N SER A 285 -24.73 7.99 2.27
CA SER A 285 -24.84 8.46 3.64
C SER A 285 -24.69 9.98 3.76
N THR A 286 -23.80 10.60 2.98
CA THR A 286 -23.48 12.05 3.10
C THR A 286 -24.38 12.96 2.25
N SER A 287 -24.93 12.45 1.16
CA SER A 287 -25.66 13.30 0.19
C SER A 287 -26.94 13.89 0.80
N SER A 288 -26.98 15.22 0.87
CA SER A 288 -28.16 15.97 1.34
C SER A 288 -29.02 16.53 0.20
N ASP A 289 -28.43 16.73 -0.99
CA ASP A 289 -29.09 17.40 -2.12
C ASP A 289 -29.63 16.44 -3.19
N ASP A 290 -29.03 15.25 -3.33
CA ASP A 290 -29.42 14.29 -4.37
C ASP A 290 -30.63 13.45 -3.95
N LYS A 291 -31.75 13.66 -4.64
CA LYS A 291 -33.03 12.97 -4.39
C LYS A 291 -32.92 11.46 -4.51
N GLU A 292 -32.12 10.95 -5.44
CA GLU A 292 -31.95 9.50 -5.64
C GLU A 292 -31.15 8.88 -4.49
N ALA A 293 -30.08 9.54 -4.05
CA ALA A 293 -29.30 9.11 -2.88
C ALA A 293 -30.14 9.10 -1.59
N ILE A 294 -30.97 10.13 -1.35
CA ILE A 294 -31.88 10.19 -0.20
C ILE A 294 -32.92 9.07 -0.26
N LYS A 295 -33.48 8.80 -1.45
CA LYS A 295 -34.43 7.70 -1.65
C LYS A 295 -33.80 6.35 -1.33
N LEU A 296 -32.57 6.12 -1.79
CA LEU A 296 -31.80 4.91 -1.47
C LEU A 296 -31.49 4.82 0.02
N ARG A 297 -31.04 5.89 0.67
CA ARG A 297 -30.80 5.91 2.12
C ARG A 297 -32.05 5.58 2.94
N LYS A 298 -33.20 6.19 2.61
CA LYS A 298 -34.49 5.86 3.23
C LYS A 298 -34.90 4.41 2.99
N SER A 299 -34.57 3.85 1.83
CA SER A 299 -34.82 2.44 1.54
C SER A 299 -33.92 1.50 2.36
N ILE A 300 -32.68 1.90 2.70
CA ILE A 300 -31.79 1.12 3.57
C ILE A 300 -32.39 0.92 4.97
N TYR A 301 -33.04 1.94 5.55
CA TYR A 301 -33.71 1.80 6.86
C TYR A 301 -34.95 0.91 6.81
N LYS A 302 -35.66 0.89 5.67
CA LYS A 302 -36.90 0.11 5.50
C LYS A 302 -36.67 -1.34 5.08
N ALA A 303 -35.56 -1.62 4.40
CA ALA A 303 -35.35 -2.89 3.75
C ALA A 303 -35.00 -4.01 4.76
N LYS A 304 -35.69 -5.15 4.61
CA LYS A 304 -35.57 -6.33 5.48
C LYS A 304 -35.10 -7.54 4.68
N THR A 305 -34.22 -8.32 5.28
CA THR A 305 -33.77 -9.64 4.81
C THR A 305 -34.15 -10.72 5.80
N THR A 306 -33.93 -11.99 5.46
CA THR A 306 -34.07 -13.13 6.37
C THR A 306 -33.27 -12.94 7.66
N ASP A 307 -32.12 -12.28 7.55
CA ASP A 307 -31.14 -12.10 8.62
C ASP A 307 -31.33 -10.76 9.38
N GLY A 308 -32.49 -10.12 9.23
CA GLY A 308 -32.83 -8.86 9.89
C GLY A 308 -32.80 -7.63 8.97
N TYR A 309 -32.68 -6.45 9.57
CA TYR A 309 -32.67 -5.18 8.84
C TYR A 309 -31.34 -4.94 8.13
N LEU A 310 -31.41 -4.51 6.87
CA LEU A 310 -30.22 -4.28 6.04
C LEU A 310 -29.33 -3.16 6.59
N CYS A 311 -29.92 -2.12 7.17
CA CYS A 311 -29.18 -1.05 7.84
C CYS A 311 -28.17 -1.58 8.87
N LEU A 312 -28.58 -2.52 9.73
CA LEU A 312 -27.68 -3.12 10.73
C LEU A 312 -26.55 -3.92 10.08
N GLN A 313 -26.81 -4.57 8.95
CA GLN A 313 -25.77 -5.30 8.22
C GLN A 313 -24.71 -4.34 7.66
N PHE A 314 -25.12 -3.19 7.11
CA PHE A 314 -24.19 -2.14 6.70
C PHE A 314 -23.32 -1.64 7.87
N LEU A 315 -23.92 -1.40 9.03
CA LEU A 315 -23.19 -0.99 10.24
C LEU A 315 -22.17 -2.07 10.68
N ILE A 316 -22.54 -3.35 10.62
CA ILE A 316 -21.65 -4.47 10.98
C ILE A 316 -20.44 -4.55 10.04
N GLU A 317 -20.64 -4.43 8.72
CA GLU A 317 -19.53 -4.47 7.75
C GLU A 317 -18.56 -3.30 7.95
N CYS A 318 -19.08 -2.08 8.12
CA CYS A 318 -18.27 -0.89 8.45
C CYS A 318 -17.52 -1.08 9.77
N ALA A 319 -18.20 -1.58 10.81
CA ALA A 319 -17.61 -1.81 12.11
C ALA A 319 -16.49 -2.86 12.08
N THR A 320 -16.62 -3.89 11.25
CA THR A 320 -15.61 -4.93 11.07
C THR A 320 -14.31 -4.32 10.51
N ILE A 321 -14.41 -3.50 9.45
CA ILE A 321 -13.24 -2.82 8.87
C ILE A 321 -12.58 -1.86 9.86
N ILE A 322 -13.39 -1.08 10.59
CA ILE A 322 -12.88 -0.14 11.59
C ILE A 322 -12.13 -0.89 12.68
N ARG A 323 -12.70 -1.98 13.21
CA ARG A 323 -12.05 -2.82 14.23
C ARG A 323 -10.76 -3.43 13.70
N ASP A 324 -10.80 -4.08 12.54
CA ASP A 324 -9.63 -4.75 11.96
C ASP A 324 -8.47 -3.78 11.74
N THR A 325 -8.76 -2.62 11.13
CA THR A 325 -7.73 -1.59 10.87
C THR A 325 -7.20 -1.01 12.18
N THR A 326 -8.07 -0.73 13.14
CA THR A 326 -7.67 -0.21 14.47
C THR A 326 -6.77 -1.19 15.21
N THR A 327 -7.07 -2.50 15.16
CA THR A 327 -6.19 -3.52 15.79
C THR A 327 -4.80 -3.56 15.15
N ARG A 328 -4.70 -3.36 13.83
CA ARG A 328 -3.41 -3.31 13.11
C ARG A 328 -2.61 -2.04 13.42
N ILE A 329 -3.27 -0.89 13.55
CA ILE A 329 -2.59 0.35 13.96
C ILE A 329 -2.06 0.20 15.40
N ASN A 330 -2.85 -0.39 16.30
CA ASN A 330 -2.46 -0.58 17.70
C ASN A 330 -1.36 -1.64 17.92
N PHE A 331 -1.03 -2.43 16.89
CA PHE A 331 -0.05 -3.50 17.02
C PHE A 331 1.34 -2.95 17.37
N ARG A 332 1.95 -3.42 18.47
CA ARG A 332 3.32 -3.04 18.86
C ARG A 332 4.13 -4.31 19.13
N THR A 333 5.39 -4.31 18.73
CA THR A 333 6.31 -5.42 19.03
C THR A 333 6.74 -5.37 20.50
N ASP A 334 7.23 -6.48 21.07
CA ASP A 334 7.71 -6.51 22.46
C ASP A 334 8.82 -5.50 22.74
N THR A 335 9.67 -5.24 21.75
CA THR A 335 10.71 -4.21 21.82
C THR A 335 10.09 -2.81 21.89
N ASP A 336 9.05 -2.55 21.09
CA ASP A 336 8.33 -1.27 21.11
C ASP A 336 7.59 -1.08 22.44
N LEU A 337 7.01 -2.15 23.00
CA LEU A 337 6.32 -2.11 24.29
C LEU A 337 7.29 -1.81 25.45
N ARG A 338 8.50 -2.40 25.42
CA ARG A 338 9.54 -2.09 26.41
C ARG A 338 10.04 -0.65 26.28
N ALA A 339 10.18 -0.14 25.06
CA ALA A 339 10.54 1.26 24.83
C ALA A 339 9.45 2.22 25.32
N LEU A 340 8.19 1.93 25.01
CA LEU A 340 7.04 2.71 25.47
C LEU A 340 6.99 2.76 27.01
N LYS A 341 7.15 1.60 27.68
CA LYS A 341 7.18 1.55 29.15
C LYS A 341 8.29 2.41 29.76
N LYS A 342 9.45 2.48 29.13
CA LYS A 342 10.55 3.36 29.59
C LYS A 342 10.18 4.83 29.45
N ILE A 343 9.63 5.23 28.31
CA ILE A 343 9.19 6.61 28.07
C ILE A 343 8.11 7.01 29.08
N THR A 344 7.13 6.14 29.33
CA THR A 344 6.08 6.38 30.33
C THR A 344 6.67 6.50 31.74
N GLN A 345 7.60 5.63 32.13
CA GLN A 345 8.28 5.71 33.43
C GLN A 345 9.11 6.99 33.59
N GLU A 346 9.76 7.47 32.52
CA GLU A 346 10.51 8.73 32.54
C GLU A 346 9.58 9.95 32.64
N GLN A 347 8.40 9.90 32.01
CA GLN A 347 7.37 10.93 32.14
C GLN A 347 6.77 10.95 33.56
N ASP A 348 6.38 9.80 34.10
CA ASP A 348 5.80 9.69 35.45
C ASP A 348 6.74 10.20 36.55
N ASN A 349 8.05 9.93 36.40
CA ASN A 349 9.08 10.43 37.31
C ASN A 349 9.32 11.95 37.19
N SER A 350 8.88 12.58 36.10
CA SER A 350 9.02 14.02 35.86
C SER A 350 7.79 14.81 36.30
N THR A 351 6.60 14.20 36.35
CA THR A 351 5.32 14.84 36.71
C THR A 351 4.99 14.86 38.21
N THR A 352 5.80 14.27 39.08
CA THR A 352 5.58 14.29 40.55
C THR A 352 5.69 15.67 41.22
N ASN A 353 5.86 16.76 40.45
CA ASN A 353 5.95 18.14 40.96
C ASN A 353 4.97 19.15 40.33
N VAL A 354 3.97 18.75 39.54
CA VAL A 354 3.01 19.69 38.92
C VAL A 354 1.58 19.41 39.38
N ASN A 355 0.89 20.46 39.83
CA ASN A 355 -0.47 20.47 40.37
C ASN A 355 -1.47 19.64 39.53
N ASN A 356 -2.34 18.93 40.24
CA ASN A 356 -3.32 17.93 39.78
C ASN A 356 -4.38 18.38 38.73
N ASN A 357 -4.28 19.58 38.14
CA ASN A 357 -5.30 20.11 37.24
C ASN A 357 -4.99 19.87 35.74
N ASP A 358 -3.74 19.61 35.36
CA ASP A 358 -3.34 19.36 33.96
C ASP A 358 -3.44 17.88 33.53
N THR A 359 -3.73 16.96 34.45
CA THR A 359 -3.98 15.53 34.17
C THR A 359 -5.29 15.27 33.43
N LEU A 360 -6.14 16.30 33.30
CA LEU A 360 -7.47 16.20 32.69
C LEU A 360 -7.41 16.13 31.16
N PHE A 361 -6.35 16.65 30.54
CA PHE A 361 -6.17 16.69 29.08
C PHE A 361 -5.37 15.50 28.52
N THR A 362 -4.49 14.88 29.30
CA THR A 362 -3.69 13.73 28.86
C THR A 362 -4.52 12.45 28.73
N ASP A 363 -5.59 12.32 29.51
CA ASP A 363 -6.45 11.12 29.50
C ASP A 363 -7.39 11.00 28.29
N ILE A 364 -7.65 12.11 27.58
CA ILE A 364 -8.66 12.19 26.51
C ILE A 364 -8.09 11.72 25.16
N PHE A 365 -6.81 11.99 24.89
CA PHE A 365 -6.14 11.69 23.61
C PHE A 365 -5.02 10.64 23.75
N GLY A 366 -5.29 9.55 24.47
CA GLY A 366 -4.41 8.38 24.47
C GLY A 366 -3.12 8.48 25.28
N ASN A 367 -2.93 9.53 26.09
CA ASN A 367 -1.78 9.66 27.01
C ASN A 367 -2.06 9.11 28.43
N SER A 368 -3.20 8.44 28.65
CA SER A 368 -3.46 7.75 29.91
C SER A 368 -2.60 6.49 30.03
N SER A 369 -1.69 6.46 31.01
CA SER A 369 -0.90 5.29 31.38
C SER A 369 -1.77 4.04 31.59
N ILE A 370 -1.19 2.87 31.32
CA ILE A 370 -1.81 1.56 31.55
C ILE A 370 -1.94 1.35 33.07
N HIS A 371 -2.93 1.98 33.70
CA HIS A 371 -3.37 1.62 35.04
C HIS A 371 -4.40 0.49 34.93
N SER A 372 -3.90 -0.75 34.88
CA SER A 372 -4.61 -1.85 35.54
C SER A 372 -4.39 -1.64 37.04
N SER A 373 -5.38 -1.08 37.73
CA SER A 373 -5.40 -1.00 39.18
C SER A 373 -5.32 -2.42 39.76
N SER A 374 -4.15 -2.78 40.29
CA SER A 374 -3.96 -4.00 41.07
C SER A 374 -3.92 -3.66 42.56
N SER A 375 -5.04 -3.88 43.24
CA SER A 375 -5.06 -4.40 44.60
C SER A 375 -6.17 -5.45 44.67
N PRO A 376 -5.91 -6.60 45.34
CA PRO A 376 -6.71 -7.81 45.16
C PRO A 376 -8.03 -7.73 45.97
N PRO A 377 -9.11 -8.34 45.49
CA PRO A 377 -9.47 -9.62 46.07
C PRO A 377 -9.98 -10.67 45.09
N SER A 378 -9.76 -11.91 45.53
CA SER A 378 -10.33 -13.20 45.17
C SER A 378 -11.56 -13.28 44.24
N SER A 379 -11.50 -14.33 43.42
CA SER A 379 -12.58 -15.08 42.73
C SER A 379 -13.04 -14.59 41.34
N SER A 380 -12.53 -15.32 40.34
CA SER A 380 -13.19 -15.77 39.11
C SER A 380 -13.93 -14.74 38.24
N THR A 381 -13.20 -14.15 37.27
CA THR A 381 -13.32 -14.42 35.82
C THR A 381 -12.65 -13.26 35.05
N PRO A 382 -11.51 -13.48 34.36
CA PRO A 382 -10.88 -12.41 33.61
C PRO A 382 -11.53 -12.29 32.22
N ILE A 383 -12.25 -11.21 31.99
CA ILE A 383 -12.52 -10.71 30.64
C ILE A 383 -11.22 -10.09 30.13
N THR A 384 -10.43 -10.90 29.41
CA THR A 384 -9.24 -10.49 28.71
C THR A 384 -9.62 -9.66 27.48
N ASN A 385 -9.20 -8.40 27.44
CA ASN A 385 -8.97 -7.71 26.17
C ASN A 385 -7.71 -8.32 25.56
N ASP A 386 -7.86 -9.46 24.89
CA ASP A 386 -6.75 -10.16 24.26
C ASP A 386 -6.13 -9.32 23.13
N LEU A 387 -4.91 -8.86 23.38
CA LEU A 387 -3.94 -8.47 22.36
C LEU A 387 -3.68 -9.68 21.47
N ARG A 388 -4.42 -9.78 20.35
CA ARG A 388 -4.22 -10.84 19.38
C ARG A 388 -2.84 -10.72 18.74
N ILE A 389 -2.03 -11.75 18.92
CA ILE A 389 -0.88 -12.05 18.07
C ILE A 389 -1.48 -12.43 16.71
N TYR A 390 -1.34 -11.57 15.70
CA TYR A 390 -1.60 -12.00 14.33
C TYR A 390 -0.42 -12.89 13.89
N PRO A 391 -0.66 -14.13 13.44
CA PRO A 391 0.31 -14.76 12.56
C PRO A 391 0.44 -13.85 11.34
N GLN A 392 1.65 -13.67 10.83
CA GLN A 392 1.85 -13.14 9.49
C GLN A 392 0.99 -14.00 8.56
N THR A 393 -0.14 -13.47 8.09
CA THR A 393 -1.02 -14.17 7.16
C THR A 393 -0.28 -14.31 5.85
N THR A 394 0.39 -15.45 5.69
CA THR A 394 0.64 -16.04 4.39
C THR A 394 -0.72 -16.24 3.74
N ASN A 395 -1.15 -15.30 2.88
CA ASN A 395 -2.17 -15.60 1.88
C ASN A 395 -1.54 -16.56 0.87
N SER A 396 -1.43 -17.82 1.28
CA SER A 396 -1.00 -18.99 0.52
C SER A 396 -2.16 -19.98 0.43
N HIS A 397 -3.37 -19.51 0.12
CA HIS A 397 -4.34 -20.43 -0.45
C HIS A 397 -4.07 -20.55 -1.95
N VAL A 398 -3.61 -21.75 -2.30
CA VAL A 398 -3.17 -22.23 -3.62
C VAL A 398 -1.70 -21.90 -3.92
N ILE A 399 -0.78 -22.68 -3.35
CA ILE A 399 0.37 -23.37 -3.99
C ILE A 399 1.37 -23.86 -2.91
N ASN A 400 1.63 -25.17 -2.90
CA ASN A 400 2.71 -25.93 -2.22
C ASN A 400 2.51 -26.41 -0.76
N LEU A 401 1.82 -27.54 -0.66
CA LEU A 401 1.68 -28.45 0.50
C LEU A 401 2.98 -29.12 1.00
N GLN A 402 4.18 -28.64 0.64
CA GLN A 402 5.45 -29.31 0.96
C GLN A 402 6.45 -28.49 1.79
N SER A 403 6.28 -27.16 1.91
CA SER A 403 7.24 -26.29 2.62
C SER A 403 6.78 -25.81 4.00
N GLU A 404 5.47 -25.79 4.30
CA GLU A 404 4.96 -25.32 5.61
C GLU A 404 5.35 -26.27 6.74
N ASN A 405 5.34 -27.59 6.50
CA ASN A 405 5.76 -28.57 7.50
C ASN A 405 7.24 -28.42 7.87
N LEU A 406 8.12 -28.05 6.94
CA LEU A 406 9.55 -27.87 7.23
C LEU A 406 9.82 -26.60 8.04
N VAL A 407 9.13 -25.49 7.77
CA VAL A 407 9.31 -24.23 8.52
C VAL A 407 8.68 -24.33 9.91
N ILE A 408 7.50 -24.94 10.03
CA ILE A 408 6.85 -25.21 11.33
C ILE A 408 7.69 -26.20 12.14
N PHE A 409 8.23 -27.25 11.50
CA PHE A 409 9.11 -28.22 12.16
C PHE A 409 10.44 -27.59 12.58
N ALA A 410 11.06 -26.76 11.73
CA ALA A 410 12.28 -26.03 12.08
C ALA A 410 12.06 -25.05 13.24
N LYS A 411 10.94 -24.33 13.25
CA LYS A 411 10.57 -23.43 14.35
C LYS A 411 10.25 -24.19 15.63
N LYS A 412 9.55 -25.33 15.53
CA LYS A 412 9.23 -26.20 16.67
C LYS A 412 10.49 -26.89 17.22
N ILE A 413 11.43 -27.30 16.37
CA ILE A 413 12.75 -27.80 16.78
C ILE A 413 13.55 -26.68 17.43
N GLN A 414 13.54 -25.47 16.88
CA GLN A 414 14.26 -24.34 17.44
C GLN A 414 13.69 -23.93 18.80
N ASP A 415 12.37 -23.94 18.96
CA ASP A 415 11.69 -23.66 20.23
C ASP A 415 11.93 -24.78 21.25
N VAL A 416 11.88 -26.05 20.84
CA VAL A 416 12.21 -27.20 21.71
C VAL A 416 13.70 -27.20 22.09
N PHE A 417 14.60 -26.97 21.15
CA PHE A 417 16.03 -26.88 21.41
C PHE A 417 16.34 -25.68 22.33
N ASN A 418 15.69 -24.54 22.11
CA ASN A 418 15.86 -23.40 22.99
C ASN A 418 15.31 -23.66 24.39
N HIS A 419 14.11 -24.24 24.51
CA HIS A 419 13.46 -24.40 25.79
C HIS A 419 14.02 -25.55 26.64
N TYR A 420 14.43 -26.65 25.99
CA TYR A 420 14.91 -27.86 26.67
C TYR A 420 16.42 -28.04 26.67
N VAL A 421 17.16 -27.40 25.76
CA VAL A 421 18.62 -27.55 25.68
C VAL A 421 19.32 -26.24 25.98
N SER A 422 19.06 -25.16 25.23
CA SER A 422 19.87 -23.94 25.36
C SER A 422 19.59 -23.20 26.67
N VAL A 423 18.33 -22.97 27.05
CA VAL A 423 17.97 -22.25 28.29
C VAL A 423 18.41 -22.98 29.57
N PRO A 424 18.15 -24.30 29.78
CA PRO A 424 18.60 -24.99 30.98
C PRO A 424 20.12 -25.14 31.03
N LEU A 425 20.80 -25.37 29.90
CA LEU A 425 22.26 -25.48 29.87
C LEU A 425 22.93 -24.12 30.10
N LEU A 426 22.36 -23.03 29.57
CA LEU A 426 22.80 -21.66 29.87
C LEU A 426 22.52 -21.31 31.34
N ASN A 427 21.39 -21.72 31.90
CA ASN A 427 21.06 -21.49 33.32
C ASN A 427 21.96 -22.31 34.27
N LEU A 428 22.35 -23.53 33.89
CA LEU A 428 23.26 -24.39 34.65
C LEU A 428 24.69 -23.87 34.59
N VAL A 429 25.13 -23.37 33.43
CA VAL A 429 26.41 -22.65 33.30
C VAL A 429 26.40 -21.36 34.12
N ILE A 430 25.30 -20.59 34.08
CA ILE A 430 25.14 -19.34 34.85
C ILE A 430 25.05 -19.59 36.37
N SER A 431 24.51 -20.72 36.82
CA SER A 431 24.40 -21.04 38.25
C SER A 431 25.73 -21.47 38.88
N HIS A 432 26.64 -22.04 38.09
CA HIS A 432 27.98 -22.45 38.55
C HIS A 432 29.07 -21.38 38.33
N LEU A 433 28.73 -20.25 37.70
CA LEU A 433 29.66 -19.13 37.51
C LEU A 433 29.76 -18.25 38.78
N PRO A 434 30.98 -17.95 39.28
CA PRO A 434 31.16 -17.03 40.40
C PRO A 434 30.50 -15.67 40.14
N LYS A 435 29.93 -15.03 41.18
CA LYS A 435 29.23 -13.73 41.07
C LYS A 435 30.07 -12.66 40.34
N ALA A 436 31.39 -12.66 40.52
CA ALA A 436 32.33 -11.78 39.82
C ALA A 436 32.35 -12.00 38.29
N TYR A 437 32.24 -13.25 37.85
CA TYR A 437 32.24 -13.62 36.43
C TYR A 437 30.89 -13.31 35.77
N ARG A 438 29.78 -13.41 36.52
CA ARG A 438 28.44 -12.98 36.05
C ARG A 438 28.39 -11.48 35.77
N ALA A 439 29.01 -10.66 36.63
CA ALA A 439 29.14 -9.22 36.40
C ALA A 439 30.04 -8.89 35.18
N LYS A 440 31.14 -9.64 35.00
CA LYS A 440 32.03 -9.51 33.83
C LYS A 440 31.35 -9.95 32.52
N MET A 441 30.53 -10.99 32.56
CA MET A 441 29.79 -11.47 31.40
C MET A 441 28.62 -10.54 31.03
N ASN A 442 27.91 -10.00 32.02
CA ASN A 442 26.89 -8.99 31.78
C ASN A 442 27.48 -7.70 31.20
N SER A 443 28.63 -7.25 31.70
CA SER A 443 29.34 -6.08 31.13
C SER A 443 29.93 -6.36 29.74
N PHE A 444 30.36 -7.60 29.45
CA PHE A 444 30.76 -8.00 28.10
C PHE A 444 29.55 -8.03 27.15
N LYS A 445 28.42 -8.59 27.59
CA LYS A 445 27.17 -8.62 26.83
C LYS A 445 26.66 -7.22 26.53
N THR A 446 26.67 -6.31 27.50
CA THR A 446 26.26 -4.91 27.26
C THR A 446 27.21 -4.20 26.31
N ARG A 447 28.53 -4.42 26.40
CA ARG A 447 29.52 -3.89 25.43
C ARG A 447 29.34 -4.45 24.02
N LEU A 448 29.04 -5.73 23.90
CA LEU A 448 28.82 -6.37 22.60
C LEU A 448 27.50 -5.88 21.98
N MET A 449 26.44 -5.77 22.80
CA MET A 449 25.16 -5.20 22.37
C MET A 449 25.29 -3.73 21.98
N SER A 450 26.08 -2.93 22.72
CA SER A 450 26.29 -1.52 22.39
C SER A 450 27.08 -1.35 21.08
N ARG A 451 28.12 -2.18 20.85
CA ARG A 451 28.85 -2.20 19.57
C ARG A 451 27.97 -2.66 18.41
N TYR A 452 27.15 -3.68 18.63
CA TYR A 452 26.19 -4.15 17.62
C TYR A 452 25.17 -3.06 17.27
N ASN A 453 24.59 -2.40 18.27
CA ASN A 453 23.65 -1.30 18.05
C ASN A 453 24.31 -0.13 17.31
N GLN A 454 25.55 0.21 17.66
CA GLN A 454 26.31 1.24 16.97
C GLN A 454 26.56 0.88 15.50
N PHE A 455 27.01 -0.35 15.21
CA PHE A 455 27.19 -0.83 13.84
C PHE A 455 25.86 -0.85 13.07
N ASN A 456 24.77 -1.28 13.69
CA ASN A 456 23.46 -1.30 13.08
C ASN A 456 22.96 0.12 12.77
N ASP A 457 23.16 1.08 13.67
CA ASP A 457 22.80 2.48 13.45
C ASP A 457 23.64 3.11 12.32
N ASP A 458 24.94 2.83 12.30
CA ASP A 458 25.85 3.31 11.26
C ASP A 458 25.50 2.69 9.90
N PHE A 459 25.22 1.38 9.86
CA PHE A 459 24.74 0.68 8.67
C PHE A 459 23.41 1.24 8.18
N LEU A 460 22.44 1.39 9.09
CA LEU A 460 21.15 1.95 8.74
C LEU A 460 21.33 3.37 8.24
N SER A 461 22.19 4.21 8.82
CA SER A 461 22.45 5.58 8.37
C SER A 461 23.13 5.69 7.00
N SER A 462 23.78 4.63 6.52
CA SER A 462 24.42 4.58 5.20
C SER A 462 23.41 4.62 4.03
N TRP A 463 23.90 4.91 2.82
CA TRP A 463 23.08 4.89 1.59
C TRP A 463 22.52 3.49 1.29
N PHE A 464 23.27 2.43 1.56
CA PHE A 464 22.78 1.04 1.44
C PHE A 464 21.75 0.68 2.50
N GLY A 465 21.84 1.28 3.69
CA GLY A 465 20.88 1.09 4.78
C GLY A 465 19.45 1.49 4.39
N VAL A 466 19.27 2.40 3.42
CA VAL A 466 17.95 2.87 2.93
C VAL A 466 17.02 1.72 2.54
N PHE A 467 17.56 0.63 2.00
CA PHE A 467 16.77 -0.54 1.62
C PHE A 467 16.22 -1.33 2.83
N PHE A 468 16.92 -1.29 3.95
CA PHE A 468 16.62 -2.04 5.17
C PHE A 468 15.92 -1.19 6.24
N ARG A 469 15.89 0.14 6.09
CA ARG A 469 15.16 1.03 6.99
C ARG A 469 13.66 0.78 6.94
N ILE A 470 13.04 0.68 8.12
CA ILE A 470 11.61 0.84 8.29
C ILE A 470 11.34 2.34 8.35
N THR A 471 10.88 2.92 7.25
CA THR A 471 10.52 4.33 7.22
C THR A 471 9.12 4.54 7.78
N LEU A 472 8.86 5.71 8.36
CA LEU A 472 7.55 6.05 8.91
C LEU A 472 6.41 5.87 7.89
N LYS A 473 6.66 6.31 6.65
CA LYS A 473 5.71 6.09 5.54
C LYS A 473 5.38 4.61 5.35
N ARG A 474 6.39 3.73 5.28
CA ARG A 474 6.17 2.29 5.07
C ARG A 474 5.53 1.61 6.26
N ASP A 475 5.87 1.99 7.48
CA ASP A 475 5.23 1.42 8.68
C ASP A 475 3.73 1.79 8.70
N CYS A 476 3.37 3.04 8.41
CA CYS A 476 1.98 3.48 8.25
C CYS A 476 1.24 2.69 7.15
N GLU A 477 1.83 2.57 5.95
CA GLU A 477 1.24 1.85 4.81
C GLU A 477 1.08 0.35 5.10
N SER A 478 1.99 -0.26 5.86
CA SER A 478 1.89 -1.67 6.26
C SER A 478 0.80 -1.95 7.30
N ARG A 479 0.47 -0.94 8.12
CA ARG A 479 -0.57 -1.04 9.16
C ARG A 479 -1.95 -0.81 8.60
N VAL A 480 -2.09 0.17 7.71
CA VAL A 480 -3.35 0.54 7.07
C VAL A 480 -3.29 0.17 5.60
N LEU A 481 -3.64 -1.09 5.30
CA LEU A 481 -3.57 -1.60 3.93
C LEU A 481 -4.53 -0.89 2.97
N ASP A 482 -5.73 -0.56 3.45
CA ASP A 482 -6.73 0.16 2.68
C ASP A 482 -7.29 1.32 3.48
N PRO A 483 -6.67 2.51 3.40
CA PRO A 483 -7.16 3.64 4.15
C PRO A 483 -8.51 4.13 3.62
N VAL A 484 -8.78 3.99 2.32
CA VAL A 484 -9.97 4.57 1.68
C VAL A 484 -11.22 3.83 2.13
N THR A 485 -11.17 2.50 2.12
CA THR A 485 -12.26 1.69 2.68
C THR A 485 -12.46 1.97 4.18
N PHE A 486 -11.39 2.14 4.95
CA PHE A 486 -11.47 2.52 6.36
C PHE A 486 -12.11 3.90 6.58
N GLY A 487 -11.64 4.93 5.86
CA GLY A 487 -12.18 6.28 5.97
C GLY A 487 -13.64 6.38 5.50
N ASN A 488 -13.97 5.75 4.36
CA ASN A 488 -15.36 5.69 3.89
C ASN A 488 -16.25 4.87 4.84
N SER A 489 -15.74 3.87 5.54
CA SER A 489 -16.50 3.16 6.59
C SER A 489 -16.84 4.08 7.76
N ILE A 490 -15.90 4.92 8.19
CA ILE A 490 -16.11 5.93 9.25
C ILE A 490 -17.17 6.95 8.81
N ILE A 491 -17.03 7.52 7.61
CA ILE A 491 -18.00 8.47 7.05
C ILE A 491 -19.39 7.82 6.93
N SER A 492 -19.44 6.60 6.40
CA SER A 492 -20.70 5.86 6.19
C SER A 492 -21.43 5.61 7.50
N ILE A 493 -20.72 5.09 8.51
CA ILE A 493 -21.35 4.72 9.79
C ILE A 493 -21.80 5.97 10.57
N SER A 494 -20.99 7.03 10.55
CA SER A 494 -21.27 8.32 11.19
C SER A 494 -22.54 8.97 10.62
N HIS A 495 -22.60 9.09 9.29
CA HIS A 495 -23.72 9.75 8.63
C HIS A 495 -25.00 8.89 8.62
N LEU A 496 -24.90 7.56 8.51
CA LEU A 496 -26.08 6.69 8.65
C LEU A 496 -26.70 6.79 10.05
N CYS A 497 -25.91 6.91 11.11
CA CYS A 497 -26.44 7.16 12.45
C CYS A 497 -26.99 8.58 12.61
N THR A 498 -26.33 9.57 12.01
CA THR A 498 -26.80 10.96 12.07
C THR A 498 -28.16 11.14 11.38
N HIS A 499 -28.34 10.55 10.19
CA HIS A 499 -29.59 10.65 9.44
C HIS A 499 -30.70 9.74 9.98
N SER A 500 -30.39 8.73 10.81
CA SER A 500 -31.43 7.88 11.39
C SER A 500 -32.37 8.65 12.30
N ILE A 501 -31.92 9.73 12.96
CA ILE A 501 -32.78 10.57 13.82
C ILE A 501 -34.00 11.10 13.07
N SER A 502 -33.85 11.48 11.80
CA SER A 502 -34.91 12.11 11.01
C SER A 502 -35.54 11.20 9.97
N GLU A 503 -34.80 10.20 9.48
CA GLU A 503 -35.22 9.36 8.34
C GLU A 503 -35.68 7.95 8.75
N ASP A 504 -35.31 7.46 9.93
CA ASP A 504 -35.68 6.12 10.41
C ASP A 504 -37.05 6.13 11.11
N LEU A 505 -38.10 6.02 10.30
CA LEU A 505 -39.49 5.95 10.78
C LEU A 505 -39.81 4.68 11.57
N LEU A 506 -39.00 3.62 11.42
CA LEU A 506 -39.25 2.31 12.03
C LEU A 506 -38.47 2.12 13.34
N GLY A 507 -37.56 3.04 13.68
CA GLY A 507 -36.72 2.94 14.87
C GLY A 507 -35.79 1.73 14.85
N VAL A 508 -35.29 1.36 13.66
CA VAL A 508 -34.32 0.26 13.47
C VAL A 508 -33.00 0.57 14.17
N VAL A 509 -32.54 1.82 14.07
CA VAL A 509 -31.33 2.29 14.76
C VAL A 509 -31.74 2.78 16.16
N THR A 510 -31.54 1.91 17.14
CA THR A 510 -31.81 2.22 18.54
C THR A 510 -30.67 2.98 19.20
N ASP A 511 -30.93 3.59 20.36
CA ASP A 511 -29.92 4.31 21.15
C ASP A 511 -28.73 3.40 21.54
N ILE A 512 -28.95 2.09 21.65
CA ILE A 512 -27.88 1.08 21.86
C ILE A 512 -26.91 1.06 20.68
N GLN A 513 -27.45 1.01 19.45
CA GLN A 513 -26.61 1.00 18.23
C GLN A 513 -25.83 2.31 18.07
N VAL A 514 -26.47 3.44 18.39
CA VAL A 514 -25.80 4.74 18.40
C VAL A 514 -24.66 4.77 19.42
N SER A 515 -24.90 4.27 20.64
CA SER A 515 -23.86 4.14 21.68
C SER A 515 -22.70 3.24 21.22
N ASP A 516 -23.00 2.12 20.57
CA ASP A 516 -21.98 1.21 20.03
C ASP A 516 -21.14 1.88 18.93
N VAL A 517 -21.74 2.74 18.10
CA VAL A 517 -21.01 3.52 17.09
C VAL A 517 -20.11 4.57 17.75
N PHE A 518 -20.57 5.29 18.78
CA PHE A 518 -19.71 6.20 19.55
C PHE A 518 -18.51 5.46 20.18
N LYS A 519 -18.76 4.30 20.81
CA LYS A 519 -17.69 3.44 21.37
C LYS A 519 -16.74 2.91 20.30
N LEU A 520 -17.25 2.64 19.10
CA LEU A 520 -16.47 2.17 17.98
C LEU A 520 -15.57 3.27 17.41
N LEU A 521 -16.05 4.51 17.29
CA LEU A 521 -15.31 5.66 16.75
C LEU A 521 -14.27 6.23 17.74
N GLU A 522 -14.48 6.10 19.06
CA GLU A 522 -13.44 6.47 20.06
C GLU A 522 -12.15 5.67 19.88
N LYS A 523 -12.27 4.37 19.57
CA LYS A 523 -11.12 3.46 19.46
C LYS A 523 -10.10 3.90 18.39
N PRO A 524 -10.46 4.16 17.12
CA PRO A 524 -9.52 4.63 16.11
C PRO A 524 -8.93 5.99 16.47
N ILE A 525 -9.70 6.93 17.04
CA ILE A 525 -9.18 8.24 17.48
C ILE A 525 -8.04 8.03 18.49
N ARG A 526 -8.29 7.23 19.53
CA ARG A 526 -7.29 6.96 20.57
C ARG A 526 -6.06 6.24 20.01
N VAL A 527 -6.27 5.20 19.22
CA VAL A 527 -5.18 4.37 18.68
C VAL A 527 -4.31 5.17 17.72
N CYS A 528 -4.92 5.99 16.86
CA CYS A 528 -4.18 6.85 15.95
C CYS A 528 -3.43 7.95 16.72
N SER A 529 -4.02 8.56 17.76
CA SER A 529 -3.31 9.53 18.60
C SER A 529 -2.10 8.90 19.28
N ASN A 530 -2.28 7.74 19.92
CA ASN A 530 -1.19 7.02 20.56
C ASN A 530 -0.06 6.66 19.57
N TYR A 531 -0.41 6.31 18.32
CA TYR A 531 0.60 6.10 17.28
C TYR A 531 1.34 7.39 16.90
N THR A 532 0.62 8.50 16.72
CA THR A 532 1.24 9.78 16.33
C THR A 532 2.10 10.38 17.45
N ASP A 533 1.68 10.17 18.70
CA ASP A 533 2.36 10.72 19.88
C ASP A 533 3.56 9.85 20.27
N TYR A 534 3.41 8.52 20.18
CA TYR A 534 4.45 7.54 20.51
C TYR A 534 4.75 6.61 19.33
N ILE A 535 5.54 7.09 18.38
CA ILE A 535 5.99 6.31 17.22
C ILE A 535 6.72 5.04 17.69
N PRO A 536 6.48 3.86 17.08
CA PRO A 536 7.18 2.62 17.43
C PRO A 536 8.71 2.75 17.28
N HIS A 537 9.46 2.19 18.24
CA HIS A 537 10.93 2.20 18.24
C HIS A 537 11.54 1.46 17.04
N SER A 538 10.80 0.52 16.45
CA SER A 538 11.20 -0.15 15.20
C SER A 538 11.30 0.78 13.99
N VAL A 539 10.71 1.98 14.03
CA VAL A 539 10.78 2.96 12.94
C VAL A 539 12.09 3.73 13.02
N TYR A 540 12.81 3.80 11.89
CA TYR A 540 14.05 4.56 11.81
C TYR A 540 13.76 6.06 11.69
N LEU A 541 14.21 6.84 12.67
CA LEU A 541 14.17 8.30 12.67
C LEU A 541 15.61 8.84 12.53
N PRO A 542 15.88 9.77 11.59
CA PRO A 542 17.17 10.44 11.52
C PRO A 542 17.51 11.16 12.84
N ARG A 543 18.79 11.17 13.22
CA ARG A 543 19.27 11.89 14.40
C ARG A 543 18.96 13.39 14.24
N GLY A 544 18.19 13.96 15.17
CA GLY A 544 17.82 15.38 15.18
C GLY A 544 16.38 15.69 14.75
N THR A 545 15.66 14.76 14.11
CA THR A 545 14.21 14.85 13.89
C THR A 545 13.46 14.28 15.09
N MET A 546 13.41 15.04 16.18
CA MET A 546 12.55 14.74 17.31
C MET A 546 11.11 15.12 16.96
N THR A 547 10.24 14.10 16.89
CA THR A 547 8.82 14.16 17.33
C THR A 547 8.08 15.46 17.04
N ARG A 548 7.80 15.75 15.76
CA ARG A 548 6.68 16.64 15.43
C ARG A 548 5.72 15.89 14.54
N ARG A 549 4.44 15.95 14.91
CA ARG A 549 3.28 15.44 14.17
C ARG A 549 3.40 15.96 12.73
N ASP A 550 3.91 15.17 11.79
CA ASP A 550 3.91 15.58 10.39
C ASP A 550 2.44 15.51 9.94
N PRO A 551 1.80 16.64 9.60
CA PRO A 551 0.36 16.67 9.27
C PRO A 551 0.04 15.90 7.98
N LYS A 552 1.06 15.39 7.27
CA LYS A 552 0.93 14.60 6.04
C LYS A 552 1.02 13.08 6.29
N GLN A 553 1.15 12.63 7.54
CA GLN A 553 1.18 11.20 7.85
C GLN A 553 -0.19 10.56 7.61
N LEU A 554 -0.20 9.37 7.01
CA LEU A 554 -1.45 8.65 6.71
C LEU A 554 -2.32 8.44 7.96
N ILE A 555 -1.72 8.01 9.07
CA ILE A 555 -2.44 7.75 10.33
C ILE A 555 -2.95 9.06 10.96
N ALA A 556 -2.23 10.18 10.79
CA ALA A 556 -2.69 11.49 11.24
C ALA A 556 -3.90 11.98 10.42
N VAL A 557 -3.87 11.82 9.09
CA VAL A 557 -5.03 12.15 8.23
C VAL A 557 -6.26 11.32 8.61
N LEU A 558 -6.07 10.03 8.93
CA LEU A 558 -7.15 9.16 9.37
C LEU A 558 -7.67 9.50 10.78
N HIS A 559 -6.78 9.95 11.67
CA HIS A 559 -7.14 10.48 12.98
C HIS A 559 -8.05 11.71 12.84
N ASP A 560 -7.62 12.68 12.02
CA ASP A 560 -8.36 13.93 11.83
C ASP A 560 -9.72 13.68 11.19
N LEU A 561 -9.80 12.74 10.23
CA LEU A 561 -11.07 12.27 9.67
C LEU A 561 -11.97 11.65 10.74
N ALA A 562 -11.44 10.76 11.59
CA ALA A 562 -12.21 10.12 12.64
C ALA A 562 -12.74 11.12 13.68
N ILE A 563 -11.92 12.12 14.06
CA ILE A 563 -12.34 13.20 14.97
C ILE A 563 -13.43 14.05 14.33
N MET A 564 -13.27 14.44 13.05
CA MET A 564 -14.24 15.28 12.36
C MET A 564 -15.63 14.61 12.31
N GLU A 565 -15.68 13.32 11.96
CA GLU A 565 -16.92 12.55 11.90
C GLU A 565 -17.54 12.34 13.30
N PHE A 566 -16.70 12.06 14.30
CA PHE A 566 -17.14 11.96 15.69
C PHE A 566 -17.72 13.28 16.22
N TYR A 567 -17.09 14.41 15.88
CA TYR A 567 -17.55 15.76 16.21
C TYR A 567 -18.94 16.03 15.64
N GLN A 568 -19.16 15.72 14.35
CA GLN A 568 -20.47 15.89 13.72
C GLN A 568 -21.57 15.07 14.40
N MET A 569 -21.26 13.81 14.76
CA MET A 569 -22.18 12.98 15.53
C MET A 569 -22.50 13.58 16.91
N CYS A 570 -21.49 14.04 17.66
CA CYS A 570 -21.68 14.63 18.99
C CYS A 570 -22.62 15.84 18.95
N ILE A 571 -22.46 16.74 17.97
CA ILE A 571 -23.34 17.91 17.82
C ILE A 571 -24.79 17.47 17.57
N LYS A 572 -24.99 16.48 16.69
CA LYS A 572 -26.33 16.02 16.31
C LYS A 572 -27.03 15.26 17.42
N PHE A 573 -26.30 14.51 18.24
CA PHE A 573 -26.83 13.75 19.37
C PHE A 573 -26.72 14.47 20.72
N ASN A 574 -26.36 15.76 20.74
CA ASN A 574 -26.17 16.52 21.99
C ASN A 574 -27.39 16.43 22.93
N PHE A 575 -28.61 16.52 22.38
CA PHE A 575 -29.86 16.46 23.14
C PHE A 575 -30.17 15.08 23.76
N LYS A 576 -29.46 14.03 23.36
CA LYS A 576 -29.64 12.63 23.79
C LYS A 576 -28.39 12.04 24.44
N LEU A 577 -27.33 12.83 24.63
CA LEU A 577 -26.04 12.29 25.05
C LEU A 577 -26.10 11.61 26.42
N ASP A 578 -26.88 12.18 27.34
CA ASP A 578 -27.07 11.65 28.70
C ASP A 578 -27.87 10.33 28.73
N ASP A 579 -28.71 10.09 27.72
CA ASP A 579 -29.51 8.87 27.59
C ASP A 579 -28.68 7.70 27.00
N LEU A 580 -27.54 8.00 26.36
CA LEU A 580 -26.69 6.99 25.73
C LEU A 580 -25.82 6.28 26.77
N ILE A 581 -25.85 4.95 26.77
CA ILE A 581 -25.01 4.12 27.66
C ILE A 581 -23.55 4.12 27.15
N LEU A 582 -22.82 5.21 27.39
CA LEU A 582 -21.45 5.40 26.92
C LEU A 582 -20.42 4.94 27.95
N ASN A 583 -19.26 4.49 27.47
CA ASN A 583 -18.11 4.25 28.36
C ASN A 583 -17.60 5.60 28.88
N LEU A 584 -17.10 5.65 30.12
CA LEU A 584 -16.59 6.88 30.75
C LEU A 584 -15.63 7.67 29.83
N ARG A 585 -14.76 6.98 29.10
CA ARG A 585 -13.80 7.60 28.16
C ARG A 585 -14.49 8.22 26.95
N THR A 586 -15.42 7.49 26.34
CA THR A 586 -16.21 7.97 25.20
C THR A 586 -17.07 9.16 25.60
N TYR A 587 -17.68 9.12 26.79
CA TYR A 587 -18.45 10.22 27.34
C TYR A 587 -17.58 11.46 27.61
N LYS A 588 -16.41 11.30 28.23
CA LYS A 588 -15.44 12.39 28.44
C LYS A 588 -15.01 13.03 27.11
N LEU A 589 -14.70 12.21 26.10
CA LEU A 589 -14.35 12.70 24.77
C LEU A 589 -15.53 13.45 24.13
N ALA A 590 -16.73 12.88 24.15
CA ALA A 590 -17.93 13.51 23.60
C ALA A 590 -18.24 14.85 24.27
N LYS A 591 -18.20 14.90 25.61
CA LYS A 591 -18.40 16.13 26.38
C LYS A 591 -17.36 17.19 26.01
N HIS A 592 -16.08 16.81 25.95
CA HIS A 592 -15.01 17.74 25.58
C HIS A 592 -15.21 18.32 24.17
N VAL A 593 -15.58 17.47 23.21
CA VAL A 593 -15.89 17.88 21.83
C VAL A 593 -17.05 18.88 21.78
N ILE A 594 -18.08 18.68 22.61
CA ILE A 594 -19.22 19.59 22.72
C ILE A 594 -18.81 20.91 23.39
N ASP A 595 -18.04 20.86 24.47
CA ASP A 595 -17.55 22.06 25.17
C ASP A 595 -16.70 22.94 24.22
N VAL A 596 -15.85 22.30 23.39
CA VAL A 596 -15.08 22.98 22.34
C VAL A 596 -15.99 23.59 21.28
N ALA A 597 -17.01 22.86 20.81
CA ALA A 597 -17.97 23.38 19.83
C ALA A 597 -18.74 24.62 20.36
N ILE A 598 -19.15 24.60 21.63
CA ILE A 598 -19.82 25.74 22.28
C ILE A 598 -18.86 26.92 22.42
N ALA A 599 -17.58 26.67 22.76
CA ALA A 599 -16.56 27.71 22.82
C ALA A 599 -16.29 28.34 21.44
N GLU A 600 -16.32 27.56 20.36
CA GLU A 600 -16.17 28.06 18.98
C GLU A 600 -17.35 28.93 18.56
N GLN A 601 -18.59 28.51 18.86
CA GLN A 601 -19.81 29.28 18.57
C GLN A 601 -19.81 30.63 19.30
N THR A 602 -19.53 30.63 20.61
CA THR A 602 -19.45 31.87 21.41
C THR A 602 -18.35 32.80 20.91
N THR A 603 -17.23 32.28 20.42
CA THR A 603 -16.16 33.09 19.82
C THR A 603 -16.56 33.69 18.47
N GLN A 604 -17.33 32.97 17.65
CA GLN A 604 -17.87 33.49 16.39
C GLN A 604 -18.92 34.57 16.63
N ASP A 605 -19.85 34.36 17.57
CA ASP A 605 -20.88 35.33 17.91
C ASP A 605 -20.25 36.63 18.45
N ASN A 606 -19.22 36.51 19.29
CA ASN A 606 -18.46 37.66 19.77
C ASN A 606 -17.71 38.40 18.65
N LYS A 607 -17.19 37.69 17.64
CA LYS A 607 -16.56 38.33 16.47
C LYS A 607 -17.57 39.11 15.62
N ILE A 608 -18.74 38.53 15.38
CA ILE A 608 -19.82 39.19 14.64
C ILE A 608 -20.29 40.44 15.39
N LEU A 609 -20.40 40.37 16.72
CA LEU A 609 -20.76 41.52 17.57
C LEU A 609 -19.67 42.60 17.64
N THR A 610 -18.40 42.28 17.37
CA THR A 610 -17.33 43.27 17.27
C THR A 610 -17.16 43.86 15.85
N GLU A 611 -17.70 43.20 14.82
CA GLU A 611 -17.69 43.67 13.44
C GLU A 611 -18.94 44.49 13.08
N LEU A 612 -20.02 44.36 13.88
CA LEU A 612 -21.20 45.24 13.89
C LEU A 612 -20.99 46.44 14.81
#